data_AF-A0A074ZF70-F1
#
_entry.id   AF-A0A074ZF70-F1
#
_cell.length_a   1.000
_cell.length_b   1.000
_cell.length_c   1.000
_cell.angle_alpha   90.00
_cell.angle_beta   90.00
_cell.angle_gamma   90.00
#
_symmetry.space_group_name_H-M   'P 1'
#
loop_
_entity.id
_entity.type
_entity.pdbx_description
1 polymer ?
#
loop_
_entity_poly.entity_id
_entity_poly.type
_entity_poly.pdbx_seq_one_letter_code
_entity_poly.pdbx_strand_id
1 'polypeptide(L)'
;MSDRDKGGKTRVKAKTTSLPTGLQFPVGPMHLLLRKGNSAGAPVYLATIPECLAAEVLELAGNVGRDNMKIRIIAGRDNMKIRIIPRYLQLAIKQRRRV
;
A
#
# COMPACT_ATOMS: atom_id res chain seq x y z
N MET A 1 -53.30 -11.50 12.43
CA MET A 1 -52.93 -10.09 12.24
C MET A 1 -51.95 -9.76 13.34
N SER A 2 -50.64 -9.68 13.06
CA SER A 2 -49.95 -8.44 12.66
C SER A 2 -49.20 -7.90 13.89
N ASP A 3 -47.89 -7.67 13.95
CA ASP A 3 -46.82 -7.61 12.95
C ASP A 3 -45.46 -7.86 13.62
N ARG A 4 -44.54 -8.51 12.90
CA ARG A 4 -43.10 -8.43 13.19
C ARG A 4 -42.61 -7.08 12.66
N ASP A 5 -42.57 -6.06 13.52
CA ASP A 5 -41.83 -4.84 13.19
C ASP A 5 -40.70 -4.59 14.19
N LYS A 6 -39.49 -4.94 13.75
CA LYS A 6 -38.27 -4.18 14.07
C LYS A 6 -37.43 -4.08 12.79
N GLY A 7 -38.07 -3.64 11.71
CA GLY A 7 -37.43 -3.28 10.44
C GLY A 7 -37.01 -1.81 10.43
N GLY A 8 -36.35 -1.33 11.48
CA GLY A 8 -36.05 0.09 11.66
C GLY A 8 -34.62 0.35 12.07
N LYS A 9 -33.65 -0.18 11.31
CA LYS A 9 -32.25 0.29 11.41
C LYS A 9 -31.94 0.99 10.11
N THR A 10 -31.94 2.33 10.15
CA THR A 10 -31.19 3.15 9.20
C THR A 10 -29.92 2.40 8.86
N ARG A 11 -29.71 2.12 7.57
CA ARG A 11 -28.54 1.43 7.04
C ARG A 11 -27.32 2.32 7.30
N VAL A 12 -26.88 2.38 8.56
CA VAL A 12 -25.56 2.85 8.94
C VAL A 12 -24.65 1.90 8.19
N LYS A 13 -23.97 2.45 7.17
CA LYS A 13 -22.96 1.75 6.38
C LYS A 13 -22.19 0.88 7.35
N ALA A 14 -22.31 -0.44 7.19
CA ALA A 14 -21.68 -1.38 8.10
C ALA A 14 -20.23 -0.94 8.25
N LYS A 15 -19.84 -0.51 9.45
CA LYS A 15 -18.44 -0.26 9.75
C LYS A 15 -17.78 -1.60 9.50
N THR A 16 -17.06 -1.69 8.38
CA THR A 16 -16.19 -2.82 8.10
C THR A 16 -15.32 -2.98 9.34
N THR A 17 -15.16 -4.20 9.85
CA THR A 17 -14.40 -4.50 11.07
C THR A 17 -12.91 -4.14 10.98
N SER A 18 -12.48 -3.45 9.91
CA SER A 18 -11.25 -2.71 9.88
C SER A 18 -11.36 -1.48 10.78
N LEU A 19 -10.82 -1.54 11.99
CA LEU A 19 -10.13 -0.37 12.54
C LEU A 19 -9.17 0.15 11.46
N PRO A 20 -9.03 1.47 11.22
CA PRO A 20 -8.11 1.97 10.21
C PRO A 20 -6.69 1.64 10.69
N THR A 21 -6.12 0.56 10.17
CA THR A 21 -4.77 0.07 10.51
C THR A 21 -3.66 1.03 10.05
N GLY A 22 -4.00 2.20 9.51
CA GLY A 22 -3.06 3.17 8.94
C GLY A 22 -2.36 2.67 7.67
N LEU A 23 -2.75 1.49 7.17
CA LEU A 23 -2.14 0.82 6.03
C LEU A 23 -2.81 1.27 4.72
N GLN A 24 -1.99 1.62 3.73
CA GLN A 24 -2.40 1.87 2.35
C GLN A 24 -2.85 0.58 1.67
N PHE A 25 -2.30 -0.58 2.07
CA PHE A 25 -2.65 -1.88 1.52
C PHE A 25 -4.00 -2.37 2.10
N PRO A 26 -4.89 -2.92 1.26
CA PRO A 26 -6.22 -3.30 1.69
C PRO A 26 -6.20 -4.56 2.57
N VAL A 27 -6.68 -4.44 3.81
CA VAL A 27 -6.76 -5.54 4.80
C VAL A 27 -8.04 -6.38 4.64
N GLY A 28 -9.11 -5.80 4.09
CA GLY A 28 -10.44 -6.44 3.98
C GLY A 28 -10.45 -7.78 3.22
N PRO A 29 -9.86 -7.87 2.01
CA PRO A 29 -9.75 -9.14 1.29
C PRO A 29 -8.93 -10.19 2.03
N MET A 30 -7.84 -9.80 2.68
CA MET A 30 -6.97 -10.70 3.46
C MET A 30 -7.73 -11.30 4.64
N HIS A 31 -8.56 -10.49 5.32
CA HIS A 31 -9.40 -10.97 6.40
C HIS A 31 -10.44 -12.02 5.94
N LEU A 32 -11.01 -11.87 4.73
CA LEU A 32 -11.93 -12.85 4.15
C LEU A 32 -11.21 -14.17 3.80
N LEU A 33 -10.00 -14.08 3.22
CA LEU A 33 -9.20 -15.25 2.87
C LEU A 33 -8.73 -16.03 4.11
N LEU A 34 -8.52 -15.34 5.24
CA LEU A 34 -8.02 -15.93 6.48
C LEU A 34 -9.12 -16.39 7.45
N ARG A 35 -10.39 -16.38 7.04
CA ARG A 35 -11.57 -16.56 7.91
C ARG A 35 -11.66 -17.91 8.64
N LYS A 36 -10.85 -18.91 8.26
CA LYS A 36 -10.82 -20.24 8.89
C LYS A 36 -9.50 -20.45 9.65
N GLY A 37 -9.57 -20.46 10.98
CA GLY A 37 -8.48 -20.89 11.85
C GLY A 37 -7.35 -19.90 12.12
N ASN A 38 -7.44 -18.65 11.64
CA ASN A 38 -6.38 -17.65 11.86
C ASN A 38 -6.76 -16.63 12.93
N SER A 39 -5.75 -16.07 13.58
CA SER A 39 -5.91 -15.05 14.61
C SER A 39 -6.35 -13.71 14.01
N ALA A 40 -7.04 -12.88 14.80
CA ALA A 40 -7.55 -11.58 14.38
C ALA A 40 -6.47 -10.60 13.85
N GLY A 41 -5.19 -10.81 14.23
CA GLY A 41 -4.05 -10.01 13.79
C GLY A 41 -3.37 -10.47 12.49
N ALA A 42 -3.64 -11.71 12.04
CA ALA A 42 -3.06 -12.26 10.81
C ALA A 42 -3.27 -11.40 9.55
N PRO A 43 -4.46 -10.84 9.26
CA PRO A 43 -4.65 -10.03 8.05
C PRO A 43 -3.91 -8.70 8.09
N VAL A 44 -3.70 -8.13 9.28
CA VAL A 44 -2.94 -6.88 9.45
C VAL A 44 -1.47 -7.14 9.16
N TYR A 45 -0.91 -8.19 9.77
CA TYR A 45 0.49 -8.58 9.53
C TYR A 45 0.77 -8.87 8.04
N LEU A 46 -0.15 -9.58 7.36
CA LEU A 46 -0.02 -9.84 5.93
C LEU A 46 -0.12 -8.59 5.05
N ALA A 47 -0.81 -7.54 5.49
CA ALA A 47 -0.87 -6.27 4.77
C ALA A 47 0.39 -5.42 5.03
N THR A 48 0.93 -5.46 6.25
CA THR A 48 2.09 -4.65 6.66
C THR A 48 3.38 -5.03 5.91
N ILE A 49 3.64 -6.33 5.74
CA ILE A 49 4.88 -6.79 5.07
C ILE A 49 5.02 -6.24 3.64
N PRO A 50 4.07 -6.48 2.72
CA PRO A 50 4.19 -5.99 1.35
C PRO A 50 4.13 -4.46 1.27
N GLU A 51 3.44 -3.79 2.19
CA GLU A 51 3.42 -2.33 2.25
C GLU A 51 4.80 -1.75 2.60
N CYS A 52 5.47 -2.30 3.62
CA CYS A 52 6.81 -1.91 4.02
C CYS A 52 7.82 -2.18 2.88
N LEU A 53 7.75 -3.36 2.25
CA LEU A 53 8.62 -3.71 1.13
C LEU A 53 8.38 -2.83 -0.10
N ALA A 54 7.13 -2.53 -0.42
CA ALA A 54 6.79 -1.65 -1.53
C ALA A 54 7.29 -0.22 -1.27
N ALA A 55 7.15 0.28 -0.04
CA ALA A 55 7.66 1.60 0.34
C ALA A 55 9.18 1.68 0.16
N GLU A 56 9.94 0.70 0.67
CA GLU A 56 11.39 0.67 0.56
C GLU A 56 11.86 0.61 -0.91
N VAL A 57 11.25 -0.26 -1.72
CA VAL A 57 11.61 -0.38 -3.15
C VAL A 57 11.28 0.90 -3.92
N LEU A 58 10.16 1.54 -3.62
CA LEU A 58 9.74 2.77 -4.30
C LEU A 58 10.59 3.96 -3.88
N GLU A 59 11.03 4.02 -2.63
CA GLU A 59 11.97 5.03 -2.12
C GLU A 59 13.32 4.91 -2.82
N LEU A 60 13.89 3.70 -2.88
CA LEU A 60 15.14 3.45 -3.60
C LEU A 60 15.03 3.78 -5.09
N ALA A 61 13.93 3.38 -5.75
CA ALA A 61 13.69 3.70 -7.15
C ALA A 61 13.51 5.21 -7.38
N GLY A 62 12.87 5.91 -6.44
CA GLY A 62 12.75 7.36 -6.44
C GLY A 62 14.12 8.03 -6.29
N ASN A 63 14.99 7.49 -5.43
CA ASN A 63 16.34 8.00 -5.25
C ASN A 63 17.19 7.84 -6.52
N VAL A 64 17.18 6.64 -7.12
CA VAL A 64 17.81 6.39 -8.42
C VAL A 64 17.24 7.33 -9.49
N GLY A 65 15.93 7.54 -9.51
CA GLY A 65 15.28 8.46 -10.44
C GLY A 65 15.77 9.90 -10.25
N ARG A 66 15.87 10.37 -9.00
CA ARG A 66 16.42 11.68 -8.64
C ARG A 66 17.87 11.83 -9.09
N ASP A 67 18.71 10.83 -8.86
CA ASP A 67 20.14 10.92 -9.22
C ASP A 67 20.31 10.99 -10.74
N ASN A 68 19.56 10.17 -11.49
CA ASN A 68 19.51 10.26 -12.94
C ASN A 68 18.91 11.58 -13.45
N MET A 69 18.03 12.20 -12.67
CA MET A 69 17.43 13.49 -13.01
C MET A 69 18.32 14.67 -12.61
N LYS A 70 19.10 14.65 -11.53
CA LYS A 70 20.09 15.69 -11.21
C LYS A 70 21.09 15.85 -12.37
N ILE A 71 21.56 14.73 -12.93
CA ILE A 71 22.38 14.71 -14.15
C ILE A 71 21.65 15.39 -15.33
N ARG A 72 20.32 15.23 -15.44
CA ARG A 72 19.49 15.85 -16.50
C ARG A 72 19.00 17.28 -16.20
N ILE A 73 18.90 17.70 -14.94
CA ILE A 73 18.42 19.02 -14.50
C ILE A 73 19.56 20.04 -14.55
N ILE A 74 20.82 19.62 -14.33
CA ILE A 74 21.99 20.40 -14.76
C ILE A 74 21.87 20.76 -16.26
N ALA A 75 21.11 19.97 -17.04
CA ALA A 75 20.78 20.23 -18.44
C ALA A 75 19.40 20.92 -18.69
N GLY A 76 18.75 21.54 -17.69
CA GLY A 76 17.73 22.58 -17.90
C GLY A 76 16.24 22.19 -17.74
N ARG A 77 15.79 21.70 -16.58
CA ARG A 77 14.34 21.59 -16.30
C ARG A 77 13.99 21.71 -14.81
N ASP A 78 13.22 22.74 -14.46
CA ASP A 78 13.15 23.23 -13.07
C ASP A 78 11.95 22.65 -12.28
N ASN A 79 10.97 22.03 -12.95
CA ASN A 79 9.71 21.58 -12.34
C ASN A 79 9.25 20.19 -12.82
N MET A 80 10.12 19.18 -12.71
CA MET A 80 9.82 17.86 -13.27
C MET A 80 9.44 16.82 -12.20
N LYS A 81 8.19 16.33 -12.30
CA LYS A 81 7.70 15.16 -11.58
C LYS A 81 8.54 13.93 -11.95
N ILE A 82 9.13 13.25 -10.96
CA ILE A 82 9.91 12.02 -11.20
C ILE A 82 8.97 10.90 -11.61
N ARG A 83 9.06 10.46 -12.87
CA ARG A 83 8.34 9.29 -13.36
C ARG A 83 9.16 8.04 -13.06
N ILE A 84 8.61 7.13 -12.27
CA ILE A 84 9.22 5.81 -12.03
C ILE A 84 9.11 4.98 -13.31
N ILE A 85 10.25 4.49 -13.81
CA ILE A 85 10.39 3.67 -15.04
C ILE A 85 10.93 2.30 -14.61
N PRO A 86 10.62 1.20 -15.33
CA PRO A 86 11.13 -0.14 -15.00
C PRO A 86 12.66 -0.19 -14.76
N ARG A 87 13.45 0.65 -15.43
CA ARG A 87 14.90 0.75 -15.24
C ARG A 87 15.31 1.22 -13.83
N TYR A 88 14.58 2.15 -13.22
CA TYR A 88 14.89 2.65 -11.88
C TYR A 88 14.61 1.59 -10.80
N LEU A 89 13.56 0.80 -10.99
CA LEU A 89 13.27 -0.38 -10.16
C LEU A 89 14.40 -1.42 -10.25
N GLN A 90 14.85 -1.75 -11.46
CA GLN A 90 15.96 -2.68 -11.66
C GLN A 90 17.26 -2.19 -10.99
N LEU A 91 17.58 -0.91 -11.13
CA LEU A 91 18.77 -0.32 -10.52
C LEU A 91 18.68 -0.27 -9.00
N ALA A 92 17.53 0.10 -8.44
CA ALA A 92 17.28 0.10 -7.00
C ALA A 92 17.50 -1.30 -6.38
N ILE A 93 16.96 -2.34 -7.01
CA ILE A 93 17.15 -3.74 -6.56
C ILE A 93 18.62 -4.15 -6.63
N LYS A 94 19.33 -3.75 -7.70
CA LYS A 94 20.76 -4.04 -7.84
C LYS A 94 21.61 -3.31 -6.81
N GLN A 95 21.27 -2.07 -6.45
CA GLN A 95 21.99 -1.29 -5.44
C GLN A 95 21.78 -1.86 -4.03
N ARG A 96 20.57 -2.32 -3.71
CA ARG A 96 20.28 -2.95 -2.41
C ARG A 96 21.09 -4.24 -2.17
N ARG A 97 21.45 -4.98 -3.23
CA ARG A 97 22.32 -6.17 -3.14
C ARG A 97 23.81 -5.85 -2.95
N ARG A 98 24.21 -4.59 -3.01
CA ARG A 98 25.62 -4.17 -2.87
C ARG A 98 25.98 -3.69 -1.46
N VAL A 99 25.01 -3.68 -0.55
CA VAL A 99 25.17 -3.37 0.88
C VAL A 99 25.12 -4.69 1.64
#